data_AF-A0A9E5HJD2-F1
#
_entry.id   AF-A0A9E5HJD2-F1
#
_cell.length_a   1.000
_cell.length_b   1.000
_cell.length_c   1.000
_cell.angle_alpha   90.00
_cell.angle_beta   90.00
_cell.angle_gamma   90.00
#
_symmetry.space_group_name_H-M   'P 1'
#
loop_
_entity.id
_entity.type
_entity.pdbx_description
1 polymer ?
#
loop_
_entity_poly.entity_id
_entity_poly.type
_entity_poly.pdbx_seq_one_letter_code
_entity_poly.pdbx_strand_id
1 'polypeptide(L)'
;MMERKECVEIDQAQLFQQFNLQADRDRHDLIFDVVEDIARILGREETQYLKTDYDNLRDSLDSVATLAQKFEFGHLSCVAQEVKLCVDGNDLVAESSTFQRLLHVGEQSLFAI
;
A
#
# COMPACT_ATOMS: atom_id res chain seq x y z
N MET A 1 20.87 -12.76 8.27
CA MET A 1 19.54 -12.39 7.73
C MET A 1 19.82 -11.58 6.48
N MET A 2 19.40 -12.05 5.31
CA MET A 2 19.76 -11.42 4.04
C MET A 2 18.75 -10.30 3.78
N GLU A 3 19.17 -9.04 3.92
CA GLU A 3 18.34 -7.89 3.58
C GLU A 3 18.19 -7.84 2.07
N ARG A 4 17.09 -8.36 1.52
CA ARG A 4 16.70 -8.02 0.16
C ARG A 4 16.14 -6.61 0.20
N LYS A 5 16.94 -5.64 -0.25
CA LYS A 5 16.45 -4.29 -0.56
C LYS A 5 15.58 -4.40 -1.80
N GLU A 6 14.30 -4.58 -1.58
CA GLU A 6 13.32 -4.38 -2.63
C GLU A 6 13.26 -2.88 -2.90
N CYS A 7 13.45 -2.50 -4.16
CA CYS A 7 13.44 -1.11 -4.57
C CYS A 7 12.04 -0.82 -5.10
N VAL A 8 11.36 0.15 -4.51
CA VAL A 8 10.11 0.67 -5.08
C VAL A 8 10.47 1.56 -6.27
N GLU A 9 10.02 1.15 -7.46
CA GLU A 9 10.08 1.96 -8.66
C GLU A 9 8.66 2.44 -8.99
N ILE A 10 8.46 3.76 -9.00
CA ILE A 10 7.20 4.40 -9.39
C ILE A 10 7.40 5.04 -10.76
N ASP A 11 6.53 4.73 -11.71
CA ASP A 11 6.47 5.46 -12.97
C ASP A 11 5.86 6.84 -12.71
N GLN A 12 6.72 7.82 -12.43
CA GLN A 12 6.29 9.19 -12.11
C GLN A 12 5.44 9.81 -13.22
N ALA A 13 5.70 9.48 -14.50
CA ALA A 13 4.94 10.04 -15.60
C ALA A 13 3.49 9.54 -15.61
N GLN A 14 3.29 8.24 -15.41
CA GLN A 14 1.95 7.64 -15.30
C GLN A 14 1.24 8.09 -14.02
N LEU A 15 1.95 8.15 -12.89
CA LEU A 15 1.44 8.70 -11.63
C LEU A 15 0.90 10.13 -11.83
N PHE A 16 1.71 11.04 -12.38
CA PHE A 16 1.29 12.42 -12.62
C PHE A 16 0.15 12.51 -13.66
N GLN A 17 0.11 11.60 -14.63
CA GLN A 17 -1.00 11.53 -15.57
C GLN A 17 -2.31 11.19 -14.85
N GLN A 18 -2.32 10.22 -13.92
CA GLN A 18 -3.51 9.90 -13.13
C GLN A 18 -3.98 11.10 -12.29
N PHE A 19 -3.04 11.83 -11.69
CA PHE A 19 -3.37 13.04 -10.93
C PHE A 19 -3.93 14.17 -11.81
N ASN A 20 -3.45 14.32 -13.05
CA ASN A 20 -3.94 15.36 -13.98
C ASN A 20 -5.34 15.08 -14.54
N LEU A 21 -5.84 13.84 -14.47
CA LEU A 21 -7.19 13.49 -14.95
C LEU A 21 -8.30 14.01 -14.01
N GLN A 22 -7.96 14.52 -12.83
CA GLN A 22 -8.90 15.06 -11.85
C GLN A 22 -9.04 16.58 -12.03
N ALA A 23 -9.93 17.00 -12.94
CA ALA A 23 -10.00 18.37 -13.46
C ALA A 23 -10.44 19.46 -12.46
N ASP A 24 -10.90 19.11 -11.26
CA ASP A 24 -11.60 20.04 -10.33
C ASP A 24 -10.77 20.43 -9.09
N ARG A 25 -9.56 19.88 -8.91
CA ARG A 25 -8.70 20.15 -7.74
C ARG A 25 -7.26 20.49 -8.13
N ASP A 26 -6.58 21.23 -7.26
CA ASP A 26 -5.14 21.42 -7.38
C ASP A 26 -4.44 20.06 -7.29
N ARG A 27 -3.45 19.84 -8.17
CA ARG A 27 -2.74 18.58 -8.25
C ARG A 27 -1.98 18.26 -6.96
N HIS A 28 -1.38 19.26 -6.31
CA HIS A 28 -0.64 19.03 -5.07
C HIS A 28 -1.56 18.62 -3.94
N ASP A 29 -2.73 19.25 -3.83
CA ASP A 29 -3.75 18.85 -2.85
C ASP A 29 -4.18 17.40 -3.07
N LEU A 30 -4.38 17.00 -4.33
CA LEU A 30 -4.74 15.62 -4.65
C LEU A 30 -3.62 14.61 -4.35
N ILE A 31 -2.35 14.97 -4.61
CA ILE A 31 -1.20 14.14 -4.24
C ILE A 31 -1.15 13.97 -2.72
N PHE A 32 -1.30 15.08 -1.98
CA PHE A 32 -1.26 15.06 -0.53
C PHE A 32 -2.39 14.22 0.07
N ASP A 33 -3.62 14.38 -0.43
CA ASP A 33 -4.77 13.57 -0.03
C ASP A 33 -4.52 12.07 -0.23
N VAL A 34 -3.96 11.68 -1.39
CA VAL A 34 -3.70 10.27 -1.69
C VAL A 34 -2.58 9.70 -0.82
N VAL A 35 -1.51 10.46 -0.62
CA VAL A 35 -0.42 10.08 0.29
C VAL A 35 -0.92 9.92 1.71
N GLU A 36 -1.72 10.87 2.19
CA GLU A 36 -2.34 10.83 3.52
C GLU A 36 -3.28 9.63 3.66
N ASP A 37 -4.12 9.37 2.65
CA ASP A 37 -5.02 8.22 2.65
C ASP A 37 -4.28 6.89 2.68
N ILE A 38 -3.22 6.73 1.88
CA ILE A 38 -2.38 5.52 1.90
C ILE A 38 -1.72 5.36 3.27
N ALA A 39 -1.09 6.41 3.80
CA ALA A 39 -0.43 6.37 5.11
C ALA A 39 -1.42 6.01 6.24
N ARG A 40 -2.62 6.59 6.19
CA ARG A 40 -3.70 6.34 7.14
C ARG A 40 -4.19 4.90 7.07
N ILE A 41 -4.33 4.32 5.88
CA ILE A 41 -4.74 2.93 5.72
C ILE A 41 -3.65 1.99 6.22
N LEU A 42 -2.38 2.22 5.88
CA LEU A 42 -1.25 1.42 6.38
C LEU A 42 -1.16 1.42 7.91
N GLY A 43 -1.35 2.57 8.56
CA GLY A 43 -1.39 2.65 10.03
C GLY A 43 -2.58 1.91 10.65
N ARG A 44 -3.72 1.87 9.94
CA ARG A 44 -4.89 1.08 10.36
C ARG A 44 -4.60 -0.42 10.22
N GLU A 45 -3.99 -0.84 9.11
CA GLU A 45 -3.57 -2.23 8.87
C GLU A 45 -2.62 -2.71 9.96
N GLU A 46 -1.61 -1.91 10.32
CA GLU A 46 -0.67 -2.26 11.40
C GLU A 46 -1.40 -2.47 12.72
N THR A 47 -2.33 -1.58 13.06
CA THR A 47 -3.13 -1.69 14.28
C THR A 47 -4.02 -2.94 14.27
N GLN A 48 -4.63 -3.29 13.14
CA GLN A 48 -5.50 -4.46 13.00
C GLN A 48 -4.70 -5.76 13.06
N TYR A 49 -3.55 -5.79 12.39
CA TYR A 49 -2.62 -6.90 12.41
C TYR A 49 -2.15 -7.21 13.84
N LEU A 50 -1.73 -6.18 14.59
CA LEU A 50 -1.31 -6.33 16.00
C LEU A 50 -2.44 -6.79 16.93
N LYS A 51 -3.70 -6.52 16.57
CA LYS A 51 -4.89 -6.97 17.31
C LYS A 51 -5.44 -8.31 16.84
N THR A 52 -4.83 -8.93 15.83
CA THR A 52 -5.32 -10.17 15.21
C THR A 52 -6.74 -10.00 14.64
N ASP A 53 -7.09 -8.78 14.23
CA ASP A 53 -8.40 -8.40 13.69
C ASP A 53 -8.44 -8.63 12.17
N TYR A 54 -8.35 -9.90 11.78
CA TYR A 54 -8.17 -10.31 10.39
C TYR A 54 -9.35 -9.99 9.47
N ASP A 55 -10.56 -9.85 10.02
CA ASP A 55 -11.74 -9.47 9.26
C ASP A 55 -11.54 -8.05 8.72
N ASN A 56 -11.31 -7.08 9.61
CA ASN A 56 -11.08 -5.70 9.21
C ASN A 56 -9.73 -5.49 8.50
N LEU A 57 -8.73 -6.37 8.73
CA LEU A 57 -7.47 -6.35 8.00
C LEU A 57 -7.66 -6.69 6.51
N ARG A 58 -8.56 -7.62 6.18
CA ARG A 58 -8.85 -7.95 4.77
C ARG A 58 -9.45 -6.76 4.03
N ASP A 59 -10.37 -6.04 4.69
CA ASP A 59 -11.01 -4.86 4.10
C ASP A 59 -10.01 -3.72 3.86
N SER A 60 -9.08 -3.50 4.80
CA SER A 60 -8.04 -2.48 4.64
C SER A 60 -7.03 -2.86 3.56
N LEU A 61 -6.61 -4.12 3.49
CA LEU A 61 -5.73 -4.62 2.41
C LEU A 61 -6.36 -4.47 1.03
N ASP A 62 -7.67 -4.70 0.90
CA ASP A 62 -8.40 -4.46 -0.34
C ASP A 62 -8.45 -2.97 -0.71
N SER A 63 -8.66 -2.13 0.31
CA SER A 63 -8.70 -0.68 0.16
C SER A 63 -7.36 -0.11 -0.30
N VAL A 64 -6.25 -0.51 0.33
CA VAL A 64 -4.91 -0.03 -0.06
C VAL A 64 -4.52 -0.59 -1.43
N ALA A 65 -4.83 -1.85 -1.73
CA ALA A 65 -4.53 -2.45 -3.03
C ALA A 65 -5.23 -1.70 -4.18
N THR A 66 -6.51 -1.39 -3.99
CA THR A 66 -7.34 -0.64 -4.96
C THR A 66 -6.86 0.80 -5.12
N LEU A 67 -6.57 1.48 -4.01
CA LEU A 67 -6.08 2.86 -4.03
C LEU A 67 -4.70 2.95 -4.70
N ALA A 68 -3.79 2.05 -4.31
CA ALA A 68 -2.46 1.94 -4.89
C ALA A 68 -2.52 1.67 -6.40
N GLN A 69 -3.39 0.76 -6.84
CA GLN A 69 -3.57 0.46 -8.26
C GLN A 69 -4.09 1.68 -9.04
N LYS A 70 -5.05 2.42 -8.48
CA LYS A 70 -5.63 3.60 -9.14
C LYS A 70 -4.61 4.70 -9.41
N PHE A 71 -3.61 4.84 -8.54
CA PHE A 71 -2.57 5.86 -8.64
C PHE A 71 -1.20 5.25 -9.00
N GLU A 72 -1.16 4.12 -9.72
CA GLU A 72 0.08 3.56 -10.27
C GLU A 72 1.18 3.20 -9.23
N PHE A 73 0.79 2.98 -7.97
CA PHE A 73 1.66 2.38 -6.95
C PHE A 73 1.68 0.85 -7.12
N GLY A 74 2.16 0.38 -8.27
CA GLY A 74 2.05 -1.02 -8.67
C GLY A 74 2.69 -1.99 -7.67
N HIS A 75 3.87 -1.67 -7.13
CA HIS A 75 4.54 -2.53 -6.17
C HIS A 75 3.78 -2.61 -4.84
N LEU A 76 3.28 -1.49 -4.33
CA LEU A 76 2.45 -1.45 -3.12
C LEU A 76 1.16 -2.26 -3.30
N SER A 77 0.47 -2.09 -4.43
CA SER A 77 -0.74 -2.84 -4.74
C SER A 77 -0.49 -4.35 -4.80
N CYS A 78 0.63 -4.76 -5.41
CA CYS A 78 1.04 -6.16 -5.50
C CYS A 78 1.27 -6.77 -4.11
N VAL A 79 2.08 -6.11 -3.28
CA VAL A 79 2.41 -6.64 -1.94
C VAL A 79 1.17 -6.69 -1.04
N ALA A 80 0.26 -5.71 -1.12
CA ALA A 80 -1.00 -5.75 -0.38
C ALA A 80 -1.86 -6.97 -0.76
N GLN A 81 -1.92 -7.32 -2.05
CA GLN A 81 -2.60 -8.52 -2.52
C GLN A 81 -1.91 -9.80 -2.04
N GLU A 82 -0.58 -9.85 -2.01
CA GLU A 82 0.18 -10.98 -1.48
C GLU A 82 -0.10 -11.21 0.01
N VAL A 83 -0.16 -10.14 0.81
CA VAL A 83 -0.54 -10.23 2.23
C VAL A 83 -1.95 -10.79 2.36
N LYS A 84 -2.91 -10.28 1.57
CA LYS A 84 -4.30 -10.77 1.59
C LYS A 84 -4.38 -12.27 1.31
N LEU A 85 -3.63 -12.76 0.31
CA LEU A 85 -3.54 -14.19 0.01
C LEU A 85 -2.95 -15.00 1.18
N CYS A 86 -1.96 -14.48 1.89
CA CYS A 86 -1.38 -15.16 3.07
C CYS A 86 -2.38 -15.21 4.24
N VAL A 87 -3.08 -14.11 4.50
CA VAL A 87 -4.15 -14.01 5.51
C VAL A 87 -5.30 -14.97 5.21
N ASP A 88 -5.70 -15.09 3.93
CA ASP A 88 -6.74 -16.04 3.51
C ASP A 88 -6.26 -17.50 3.59
N GLY A 89 -4.97 -17.74 3.32
CA GLY A 89 -4.33 -19.04 3.43
C GLY A 89 -4.04 -19.51 4.87
N ASN A 90 -4.21 -18.63 5.88
CA ASN A 90 -3.84 -18.89 7.28
C ASN A 90 -2.36 -19.32 7.46
N ASP A 91 -1.47 -18.87 6.58
CA ASP A 91 -0.02 -19.11 6.70
C ASP A 91 0.60 -17.99 7.54
N LEU A 92 0.61 -18.17 8.86
CA LEU A 92 1.08 -17.17 9.82
C LEU A 92 2.54 -16.72 9.57
N VAL A 93 3.38 -17.60 9.02
CA VAL A 93 4.79 -17.28 8.74
C VAL A 93 4.88 -16.41 7.49
N ALA A 94 4.23 -16.82 6.41
CA ALA A 94 4.16 -16.03 5.18
C ALA A 94 3.49 -14.68 5.44
N GLU A 95 2.38 -14.69 6.16
CA GLU A 95 1.64 -13.49 6.59
C GLU A 95 2.54 -12.50 7.31
N SER A 96 3.24 -12.92 8.38
CA SER A 96 4.12 -12.03 9.13
C SER A 96 5.21 -11.41 8.25
N SER A 97 5.82 -12.23 7.39
CA SER A 97 6.90 -11.76 6.52
C SER A 97 6.42 -10.81 5.44
N THR A 98 5.27 -11.10 4.82
CA THR A 98 4.68 -10.28 3.77
C THR A 98 4.09 -8.99 4.33
N PHE A 99 3.56 -9.02 5.57
CA PHE A 99 3.04 -7.83 6.24
C PHE A 99 4.16 -6.83 6.57
N GLN A 100 5.29 -7.30 7.10
CA GLN A 100 6.46 -6.43 7.30
C GLN A 100 6.96 -5.82 5.98
N ARG A 101 6.94 -6.62 4.91
CA ARG A 101 7.29 -6.17 3.56
C ARG A 101 6.31 -5.11 3.05
N LEU A 102 5.00 -5.26 3.30
CA LEU A 102 3.98 -4.26 2.96
C LEU A 102 4.26 -2.91 3.62
N LEU A 103 4.54 -2.90 4.93
CA LEU A 103 4.84 -1.67 5.65
C LEU A 103 6.09 -0.97 5.08
N HIS A 104 7.14 -1.74 4.77
CA HIS A 104 8.37 -1.19 4.21
C HIS A 104 8.17 -0.64 2.79
N VAL A 105 7.47 -1.38 1.92
CA VAL A 105 7.13 -0.94 0.57
C VAL A 105 6.20 0.28 0.60
N GLY A 106 5.25 0.31 1.53
CA GLY A 106 4.38 1.47 1.77
C GLY A 106 5.19 2.71 2.12
N GLU A 107 6.06 2.62 3.12
CA GLU A 107 6.96 3.70 3.51
C GLU A 107 7.81 4.21 2.34
N GLN A 108 8.48 3.31 1.61
CA GLN A 108 9.29 3.68 0.45
C GLN A 108 8.46 4.32 -0.67
N SER A 109 7.25 3.83 -0.91
CA SER A 109 6.34 4.38 -1.92
C SER A 109 5.96 5.81 -1.62
N LEU A 110 5.68 6.13 -0.36
CA LEU A 110 5.30 7.48 0.07
C LEU A 110 6.49 8.45 -0.01
N PHE A 111 7.72 7.99 0.23
CA PHE A 111 8.93 8.82 0.10
C PHE A 111 9.42 9.02 -1.34
N ALA A 112 8.92 8.23 -2.30
CA ALA A 112 9.37 8.27 -3.69
C ALA A 112 8.61 9.29 -4.57
N ILE A 113 7.59 9.95 -4.02
CA ILE A 113 6.76 10.95 -4.72
C ILE A 113 7.30 12.36 -4.50
#